data_AF-A0A4P6JLB1-F1
#
_entry.id   AF-A0A4P6JLB1-F1
#
_cell.length_a   1.000
_cell.length_b   1.000
_cell.length_c   1.000
_cell.angle_alpha   90.00
_cell.angle_beta   90.00
_cell.angle_gamma   90.00
#
_symmetry.space_group_name_H-M   'P 1'
#
loop_
_entity.id
_entity.type
_entity.pdbx_description
1 polymer ?
#
loop_
_entity_poly.entity_id
_entity_poly.type
_entity_poly.pdbx_seq_one_letter_code
_entity_poly.pdbx_strand_id
1 'polypeptide(L)'
;MQSLITLAGILVAVVLALDGLLHAFWATGQVWPAHDRLSLAQTVLNTNNERSFRTAVLVPLVCMLGLGTLLILARIHQLGSLGQLVPAWLLQISVLIIGAGLLLRGIAGLAWAFGLAPSRSKLFYKLNLVLYTPLCLLLFCAVALIAFS
;
A
#
# COMPACT_ATOMS: atom_id res chain seq x y z
N MET A 1 22.75 2.71 11.90
CA MET A 1 22.06 2.99 10.63
C MET A 1 21.49 1.73 10.00
N GLN A 2 22.26 0.64 9.86
CA GLN A 2 21.75 -0.62 9.28
C GLN A 2 20.49 -1.17 9.95
N SER A 3 20.44 -1.20 11.29
CA SER A 3 19.26 -1.65 12.04
C SER A 3 18.00 -0.84 11.77
N LEU A 4 18.14 0.47 11.54
CA LEU A 4 17.04 1.35 11.21
C LEU A 4 16.49 1.08 9.79
N ILE A 5 17.37 0.87 8.81
CA ILE A 5 16.99 0.51 7.42
C ILE A 5 16.25 -0.83 7.40
N THR A 6 16.75 -1.82 8.15
CA THR A 6 16.08 -3.12 8.28
C THR A 6 14.70 -2.97 8.90
N LEU A 7 14.56 -2.22 9.99
CA LEU A 7 13.26 -1.98 10.62
C LEU A 7 12.29 -1.23 9.70
N ALA A 8 12.78 -0.21 8.99
CA ALA A 8 12.01 0.53 7.99
C ALA A 8 11.51 -0.38 6.86
N GLY A 9 12.38 -1.27 6.35
CA GLY A 9 11.98 -2.21 5.30
C GLY A 9 11.01 -3.28 5.79
N ILE A 10 11.17 -3.78 7.02
CA ILE A 10 10.20 -4.69 7.64
C ILE A 10 8.84 -4.00 7.79
N LEU A 11 8.81 -2.76 8.28
CA LEU A 11 7.57 -1.99 8.42
C LEU A 11 6.84 -1.86 7.07
N VAL A 12 7.55 -1.46 6.01
CA VAL A 12 6.97 -1.34 4.66
C VAL A 12 6.46 -2.70 4.16
N ALA A 13 7.27 -3.75 4.28
CA ALA A 13 6.91 -5.09 3.86
C ALA A 13 5.66 -5.61 4.59
N VAL A 14 5.57 -5.42 5.90
CA VAL A 14 4.40 -5.84 6.70
C VAL A 14 3.14 -5.11 6.24
N VAL A 15 3.21 -3.79 6.03
CA VAL A 15 2.02 -3.05 5.58
C VAL A 15 1.57 -3.47 4.18
N LEU A 16 2.51 -3.62 3.23
CA LEU A 16 2.19 -4.12 1.89
C LEU A 16 1.59 -5.54 1.93
N ALA A 17 2.13 -6.42 2.77
CA ALA A 17 1.62 -7.77 2.94
C ALA A 17 0.20 -7.77 3.54
N LEU A 18 -0.05 -7.00 4.59
CA LEU A 18 -1.37 -6.88 5.22
C LEU A 18 -2.40 -6.29 4.27
N ASP A 19 -2.02 -5.27 3.50
CA ASP A 19 -2.89 -4.70 2.47
C ASP A 19 -3.20 -5.73 1.37
N GLY A 20 -2.19 -6.47 0.92
CA GLY A 20 -2.37 -7.57 -0.03
C GLY A 20 -3.31 -8.66 0.49
N LEU A 21 -3.17 -9.05 1.76
CA LEU A 21 -4.06 -10.04 2.39
C LEU A 21 -5.49 -9.53 2.51
N LEU A 22 -5.70 -8.24 2.79
CA LEU A 22 -7.03 -7.64 2.83
C LEU A 22 -7.69 -7.67 1.43
N HIS A 23 -6.92 -7.39 0.37
CA HIS A 23 -7.40 -7.52 -1.01
C HIS A 23 -7.70 -8.97 -1.39
N ALA A 24 -6.89 -9.93 -0.94
CA ALA A 24 -7.15 -11.35 -1.15
C ALA A 24 -8.43 -11.79 -0.43
N PHE A 25 -8.64 -11.32 0.79
CA PHE A 25 -9.87 -11.54 1.55
C PHE A 25 -11.09 -11.01 0.79
N TRP A 26 -11.06 -9.78 0.28
CA TRP A 26 -12.15 -9.25 -0.55
C TRP A 26 -12.33 -10.00 -1.87
N ALA A 27 -11.26 -10.57 -2.45
CA ALA A 27 -11.34 -11.35 -3.67
C ALA A 27 -12.16 -12.64 -3.52
N THR A 28 -12.31 -13.14 -2.28
CA THR A 28 -13.20 -14.26 -1.93
C THR A 28 -14.69 -13.87 -1.85
N GLY A 29 -15.01 -12.59 -2.06
CA GLY A 29 -16.38 -12.07 -2.02
C GLY A 29 -16.81 -11.51 -0.65
N GLN A 30 -15.93 -11.52 0.34
CA GLN A 30 -16.18 -10.92 1.65
C GLN A 30 -16.25 -9.39 1.56
N VAL A 31 -17.05 -8.78 2.45
CA VAL A 31 -17.38 -7.33 2.36
C VAL A 31 -17.04 -6.52 3.61
N TRP A 32 -16.39 -7.10 4.63
CA TRP A 32 -15.93 -6.36 5.80
C TRP A 32 -15.03 -5.18 5.39
N PRO A 33 -15.14 -3.99 6.01
CA PRO A 33 -15.98 -3.64 7.18
C PRO A 33 -17.40 -3.17 6.85
N ALA A 34 -17.89 -3.42 5.63
CA ALA A 34 -19.22 -3.01 5.17
C ALA A 34 -20.19 -4.20 5.04
N HIS A 35 -21.42 -3.91 4.61
CA HIS A 35 -22.50 -4.88 4.46
C HIS A 35 -22.67 -5.38 3.02
N ASP A 36 -22.15 -4.62 2.05
CA ASP A 36 -22.24 -4.91 0.61
C ASP A 36 -21.07 -4.25 -0.15
N ARG A 37 -20.89 -4.61 -1.43
CA ARG A 37 -19.75 -4.14 -2.24
C ARG A 37 -19.79 -2.64 -2.55
N LEU A 38 -20.97 -2.04 -2.69
CA LEU A 38 -21.10 -0.61 -2.94
C LEU A 38 -20.73 0.17 -1.66
N SER A 39 -21.28 -0.24 -0.52
CA SER A 39 -20.94 0.32 0.79
C SER A 39 -19.46 0.17 1.10
N LEU A 40 -18.85 -0.97 0.74
CA LEU A 40 -17.40 -1.19 0.86
C LEU A 40 -16.61 -0.21 -0.01
N ALA A 41 -17.00 -0.04 -1.28
CA ALA A 41 -16.34 0.87 -2.20
C ALA A 41 -16.45 2.34 -1.77
N GLN A 42 -17.57 2.74 -1.20
CA GLN A 42 -17.72 4.07 -0.61
C GLN A 42 -16.85 4.23 0.64
N THR A 43 -16.78 3.20 1.48
CA THR A 43 -16.07 3.23 2.77
C THR A 43 -14.56 3.20 2.64
N VAL A 44 -14.01 2.41 1.73
CA VAL A 44 -12.56 2.18 1.61
C VAL A 44 -11.95 2.98 0.45
N LEU A 45 -12.69 3.17 -0.64
CA LEU A 45 -12.17 3.76 -1.88
C LEU A 45 -12.81 5.10 -2.25
N ASN A 46 -13.79 5.58 -1.48
CA ASN A 46 -14.54 6.81 -1.77
C ASN A 46 -15.18 6.83 -3.17
N THR A 47 -15.66 5.69 -3.66
CA THR A 47 -16.21 5.54 -5.02
C THR A 47 -17.57 4.85 -5.01
N ASN A 48 -18.39 5.13 -6.02
CA ASN A 48 -19.67 4.44 -6.26
C ASN A 48 -19.53 3.25 -7.21
N ASN A 49 -18.30 2.82 -7.49
CA ASN A 49 -18.01 1.71 -8.39
C ASN A 49 -17.81 0.40 -7.62
N GLU A 50 -18.88 -0.36 -7.42
CA GLU A 50 -18.80 -1.71 -6.83
C GLU A 50 -17.88 -2.68 -7.60
N ARG A 51 -17.61 -2.40 -8.89
CA ARG A 51 -16.73 -3.24 -9.72
C ARG A 51 -15.28 -3.17 -9.28
N SER A 52 -14.90 -2.18 -8.47
CA SER A 52 -13.57 -2.08 -7.85
C SER A 52 -13.22 -3.30 -6.98
N PHE A 53 -14.22 -4.06 -6.49
CA PHE A 53 -14.03 -5.28 -5.70
C PHE A 53 -14.25 -6.58 -6.49
N ARG A 54 -14.13 -6.53 -7.83
CA ARG A 54 -14.14 -7.75 -8.65
C ARG A 54 -12.80 -8.46 -8.52
N THR A 55 -12.83 -9.79 -8.53
CA THR A 55 -11.62 -10.64 -8.49
C THR A 55 -10.62 -10.27 -9.58
N ALA A 56 -11.09 -9.88 -10.78
CA ALA A 56 -10.26 -9.41 -11.88
C ALA A 56 -9.47 -8.12 -11.59
N VAL A 57 -9.89 -7.32 -10.61
CA VAL A 57 -9.18 -6.11 -10.14
C VAL A 57 -8.32 -6.44 -8.91
N LEU A 58 -8.88 -7.21 -7.97
CA LEU A 58 -8.22 -7.50 -6.71
C LEU A 58 -7.04 -8.46 -6.85
N VAL A 59 -7.13 -9.51 -7.68
CA VAL A 59 -6.03 -10.49 -7.83
C VAL A 59 -4.74 -9.84 -8.36
N PRO A 60 -4.78 -8.99 -9.41
CA PRO A 60 -3.59 -8.23 -9.82
C PRO A 60 -3.02 -7.37 -8.68
N LEU A 61 -3.86 -6.71 -7.88
CA LEU A 61 -3.42 -5.92 -6.72
C LEU A 61 -2.72 -6.79 -5.66
N VAL A 62 -3.29 -7.95 -5.34
CA VAL A 62 -2.68 -8.92 -4.41
C VAL A 62 -1.28 -9.33 -4.90
N CYS A 63 -1.16 -9.66 -6.19
CA CYS A 63 0.12 -10.03 -6.78
C CYS A 63 1.12 -8.87 -6.75
N MET A 64 0.70 -7.65 -7.08
CA MET A 64 1.57 -6.47 -7.05
C MET A 64 2.06 -6.14 -5.63
N LEU A 65 1.16 -6.20 -4.63
CA LEU A 65 1.49 -5.94 -3.22
C LEU A 65 2.39 -7.05 -2.64
N GLY A 66 2.11 -8.30 -2.97
CA GLY A 66 2.96 -9.44 -2.60
C GLY A 66 4.35 -9.35 -3.24
N LEU A 67 4.42 -9.01 -4.52
CA LEU A 67 5.70 -8.79 -5.20
C LEU A 67 6.46 -7.61 -4.59
N GLY A 68 5.79 -6.48 -4.32
CA GLY A 68 6.40 -5.33 -3.64
C GLY A 68 6.96 -5.69 -2.27
N THR A 69 6.24 -6.50 -1.50
CA THR A 69 6.70 -7.05 -0.21
C THR A 69 8.02 -7.81 -0.37
N LEU A 70 8.07 -8.76 -1.32
CA LEU A 70 9.27 -9.56 -1.58
C LEU A 70 10.44 -8.70 -2.06
N LEU A 71 10.20 -7.72 -2.92
CA LEU A 71 11.23 -6.83 -3.44
C LEU A 71 11.82 -5.91 -2.36
N ILE A 72 11.01 -5.42 -1.43
CA ILE A 72 11.50 -4.67 -0.26
C ILE A 72 12.36 -5.58 0.62
N LEU A 73 11.88 -6.79 0.96
CA LEU A 73 12.65 -7.74 1.76
C LEU A 73 13.96 -8.16 1.09
N ALA A 74 13.97 -8.32 -0.24
CA ALA A 74 15.19 -8.55 -1.01
C ALA A 74 16.17 -7.36 -0.90
N ARG A 75 15.67 -6.13 -1.06
CA ARG A 75 16.48 -4.90 -0.97
C ARG A 75 17.17 -4.76 0.39
N ILE A 76 16.51 -5.16 1.48
CA ILE A 76 17.09 -5.13 2.84
C ILE A 76 17.74 -6.46 3.26
N HIS A 77 18.05 -7.33 2.29
CA HIS A 77 18.77 -8.60 2.48
C HIS A 77 18.09 -9.62 3.41
N GLN A 78 16.77 -9.57 3.55
CA GLN A 78 15.99 -10.49 4.40
C GLN A 78 15.50 -11.75 3.68
N LEU A 79 15.75 -11.90 2.36
CA LEU A 79 15.40 -13.10 1.59
C LEU A 79 16.58 -14.06 1.34
N GLY A 80 17.74 -13.82 1.96
CA GLY A 80 18.92 -14.66 1.78
C GLY A 80 19.33 -14.79 0.30
N SER A 81 19.60 -16.01 -0.16
CA SER A 81 20.01 -16.30 -1.54
C SER A 81 18.95 -15.98 -2.58
N LEU A 82 17.65 -16.07 -2.23
CA LEU A 82 16.57 -15.73 -3.16
C LEU A 82 16.60 -14.25 -3.56
N GLY A 83 17.01 -13.37 -2.65
CA GLY A 83 17.16 -11.94 -2.94
C GLY A 83 18.28 -11.64 -3.95
N GLN A 84 19.28 -12.51 -4.06
CA GLN A 84 20.41 -12.35 -4.99
C GLN A 84 20.04 -12.68 -6.45
N LEU A 85 18.91 -13.34 -6.67
CA LEU A 85 18.39 -13.63 -8.01
C LEU A 85 17.91 -12.37 -8.73
N VAL A 86 17.60 -11.30 -7.98
CA VAL A 86 17.08 -10.05 -8.53
C VAL A 86 18.24 -9.05 -8.68
N PRO A 87 18.49 -8.51 -9.89
CA PRO A 87 19.52 -7.51 -10.10
C PRO A 87 19.31 -6.27 -9.21
N ALA A 88 20.40 -5.72 -8.67
CA ALA A 88 20.34 -4.59 -7.74
C ALA A 88 19.63 -3.35 -8.32
N TRP A 89 19.80 -3.08 -9.62
CA TRP A 89 19.12 -1.96 -10.29
C TRP A 89 17.61 -2.15 -10.32
N LEU A 90 17.12 -3.39 -10.45
CA LEU A 90 15.69 -3.68 -10.46
C LEU A 90 15.09 -3.54 -9.07
N LEU A 91 15.81 -3.95 -8.03
CA LEU A 91 15.42 -3.69 -6.64
C LEU A 91 15.31 -2.19 -6.37
N GLN A 92 16.27 -1.40 -6.84
CA GLN A 92 16.25 0.05 -6.69
C GLN A 92 15.05 0.70 -7.39
N ILE A 93 14.80 0.36 -8.65
CA ILE A 93 13.63 0.87 -9.38
C ILE A 93 12.34 0.49 -8.67
N SER A 94 12.25 -0.75 -8.16
CA SER A 94 11.06 -1.23 -7.46
C SER A 94 10.77 -0.43 -6.19
N VAL A 95 11.81 -0.16 -5.39
CA VAL A 95 11.71 0.68 -4.18
C VAL A 95 11.23 2.09 -4.55
N LEU A 96 11.78 2.68 -5.62
CA LEU A 96 11.37 4.00 -6.09
C LEU A 96 9.92 4.04 -6.57
N ILE A 97 9.46 3.02 -7.31
CA ILE A 97 8.07 2.90 -7.75
C ILE A 97 7.11 2.80 -6.56
N ILE A 98 7.44 1.98 -5.56
CA ILE A 98 6.65 1.86 -4.32
C ILE A 98 6.59 3.21 -3.60
N GLY A 99 7.74 3.89 -3.47
CA GLY A 99 7.83 5.22 -2.87
C GLY A 99 6.98 6.25 -3.60
N ALA A 100 7.02 6.27 -4.93
CA ALA A 100 6.21 7.16 -5.76
C ALA A 100 4.70 6.91 -5.56
N GLY A 101 4.27 5.64 -5.51
CA GLY A 101 2.88 5.28 -5.25
C GLY A 101 2.39 5.73 -3.87
N LEU A 102 3.20 5.51 -2.83
CA LEU A 102 2.91 5.95 -1.46
C LEU A 102 2.84 7.48 -1.35
N LEU A 103 3.78 8.18 -1.97
CA LEU A 103 3.79 9.64 -2.01
C LEU A 103 2.56 10.19 -2.73
N LEU A 104 2.24 9.67 -3.92
CA LEU A 104 1.05 10.06 -4.67
C LEU A 104 -0.22 9.85 -3.84
N ARG A 105 -0.32 8.73 -3.13
CA ARG A 105 -1.45 8.45 -2.26
C ARG A 105 -1.50 9.40 -1.05
N GLY A 106 -0.36 9.72 -0.45
CA GLY A 106 -0.24 10.68 0.64
C GLY A 106 -0.65 12.09 0.20
N ILE A 107 -0.15 12.57 -0.93
CA ILE A 107 -0.52 13.87 -1.52
C ILE A 107 -2.02 13.93 -1.84
N ALA A 108 -2.57 12.86 -2.44
CA ALA A 108 -4.00 12.78 -2.67
C ALA A 108 -4.76 12.89 -1.33
N GLY A 109 -4.28 12.19 -0.29
CA GLY A 109 -4.76 12.29 1.09
C GLY A 109 -4.85 13.72 1.63
N LEU A 110 -3.79 14.51 1.41
CA LEU A 110 -3.74 15.93 1.78
C LEU A 110 -4.75 16.78 1.01
N ALA A 111 -5.05 16.47 -0.25
CA ALA A 111 -6.09 17.17 -0.99
C ALA A 111 -7.46 17.07 -0.31
N TRP A 112 -7.81 15.92 0.30
CA TRP A 112 -9.01 15.81 1.14
C TRP A 112 -8.90 16.63 2.45
N ALA A 113 -7.71 16.73 3.04
CA ALA A 113 -7.49 17.53 4.25
C ALA A 113 -7.73 19.03 4.00
N PHE A 114 -7.34 19.52 2.82
CA PHE A 114 -7.56 20.90 2.39
C PHE A 114 -8.94 21.15 1.76
N GLY A 115 -9.85 20.17 1.76
CA GLY A 115 -11.18 20.32 1.18
C GLY A 115 -11.22 20.39 -0.34
N LEU A 116 -10.14 20.01 -1.02
CA LEU A 116 -10.01 20.04 -2.49
C LEU A 116 -10.66 18.82 -3.17
N ALA A 117 -11.11 17.84 -2.40
CA ALA A 117 -11.70 16.62 -2.93
C ALA A 117 -12.99 16.24 -2.18
N PRO A 118 -14.06 15.85 -2.89
CA PRO A 118 -15.31 15.45 -2.26
C PRO A 118 -15.16 14.11 -1.53
N SER A 119 -15.88 13.96 -0.42
CA SER A 119 -16.01 12.69 0.28
C SER A 119 -17.44 12.16 0.18
N ARG A 120 -17.55 10.87 -0.11
CA ARG A 120 -18.81 10.10 -0.24
C ARG A 120 -19.11 9.30 1.02
N SER A 121 -18.12 9.11 1.88
CA SER A 121 -18.28 8.40 3.16
C SER A 121 -17.58 9.16 4.28
N LYS A 122 -18.32 9.42 5.37
CA LYS A 122 -17.75 10.00 6.61
C LYS A 122 -16.66 9.09 7.18
N LEU A 123 -16.85 7.77 7.08
CA LEU A 123 -15.87 6.79 7.55
C LEU A 123 -14.61 6.81 6.69
N PHE A 124 -14.74 6.83 5.36
CA PHE A 124 -13.59 7.00 4.46
C PHE A 124 -12.81 8.26 4.81
N TYR A 125 -13.50 9.40 4.95
CA TYR A 125 -12.84 10.68 5.22
C TYR A 125 -12.01 10.62 6.51
N LYS A 126 -12.61 10.09 7.59
CA LYS A 126 -11.92 9.94 8.88
C LYS A 126 -10.72 9.01 8.77
N LEU A 127 -10.88 7.84 8.14
CA LEU A 127 -9.78 6.88 7.93
C LEU A 127 -8.68 7.48 7.05
N ASN A 128 -9.05 8.21 6.00
CA ASN A 128 -8.10 8.84 5.10
C ASN A 128 -7.22 9.84 5.84
N LEU A 129 -7.78 10.68 6.71
CA LEU A 129 -7.02 11.70 7.42
C LEU A 129 -6.22 11.16 8.61
N VAL A 130 -6.81 10.25 9.38
CA VAL A 130 -6.20 9.79 10.65
C VAL A 130 -5.26 8.60 10.43
N LEU A 131 -5.51 7.77 9.41
CA LEU A 131 -4.77 6.53 9.19
C LEU A 131 -4.07 6.51 7.84
N TYR A 132 -4.78 6.60 6.72
CA TYR A 132 -4.19 6.35 5.40
C TYR A 132 -3.14 7.40 5.01
N THR A 133 -3.45 8.69 5.16
CA THR A 133 -2.53 9.76 4.77
C THR A 133 -1.25 9.75 5.64
N PRO A 134 -1.34 9.72 6.99
CA PRO A 134 -0.15 9.63 7.83
C PRO A 134 0.67 8.36 7.57
N LEU A 135 0.00 7.22 7.41
CA LEU A 135 0.68 5.95 7.12
C LEU A 135 1.40 5.99 5.78
N CYS A 136 0.76 6.46 4.70
CA CYS A 136 1.40 6.55 3.39
C CYS A 136 2.61 7.50 3.38
N LEU A 137 2.53 8.64 4.07
CA LEU A 137 3.66 9.58 4.18
C LEU A 137 4.80 9.00 5.04
N LEU A 138 4.47 8.34 6.16
CA LEU A 138 5.46 7.64 6.99
C LEU A 138 6.18 6.54 6.20
N LEU A 139 5.43 5.71 5.47
CA LEU A 139 5.99 4.65 4.64
C LEU A 139 6.80 5.21 3.48
N PHE A 140 6.41 6.34 2.89
CA PHE A 140 7.23 7.03 1.89
C PHE A 140 8.59 7.43 2.48
N CYS A 141 8.63 8.02 3.69
CA CYS A 141 9.88 8.35 4.36
C CYS A 141 10.73 7.09 4.64
N ALA A 142 10.10 5.99 5.07
CA ALA A 142 10.78 4.71 5.27
C ALA A 142 11.37 4.16 3.97
N VAL A 143 10.62 4.23 2.87
CA VAL A 143 11.07 3.82 1.54
C VAL A 143 12.22 4.70 1.03
N ALA A 144 12.15 6.03 1.21
CA ALA A 144 13.22 6.94 0.85
C ALA A 144 14.52 6.60 1.60
N LEU A 145 14.42 6.27 2.90
CA LEU A 145 15.57 5.83 3.69
C LEU A 145 16.22 4.56 3.11
N ILE A 146 15.42 3.58 2.67
CA ILE A 146 15.91 2.32 2.05
C ILE A 146 16.48 2.57 0.65
N ALA A 147 15.90 3.52 -0.10
CA ALA A 147 16.32 3.83 -1.46
C ALA A 147 17.71 4.47 -1.50
N PHE A 148 18.03 5.31 -0.50
CA PHE A 148 19.27 6.09 -0.46
C PHE A 148 20.27 5.61 0.61
N SER A 149 20.08 4.40 1.14
CA SER A 149 21.04 3.70 2.01
C SER A 149 22.11 2.93 1.26
#